data_AF-A0A1H5GZI6-F1
#
_entry.id   AF-A0A1H5GZI6-F1
#
_cell.length_a   1.000
_cell.length_b   1.000
_cell.length_c   1.000
_cell.angle_alpha   90.00
_cell.angle_beta   90.00
_cell.angle_gamma   90.00
#
_symmetry.space_group_name_H-M   'P 1'
#
loop_
_entity.id
_entity.type
_entity.pdbx_description
1 polymer ?
#
loop_
_entity_poly.entity_id
_entity_poly.type
_entity_poly.pdbx_seq_one_letter_code
_entity_poly.pdbx_strand_id
1 'polypeptide(L)'
;MPENDDLWERLNYRPAAVPHSSGSDEATQEQDAAAKKRRRRRQFRLLKIVSVLVWLYSLARIFVGDIDTWIAERTAPGYAWILDYRFFIALGVTSLALMMFRRKHFWIPLYVTLFPLIVIFWIIPSAIYKRRSMSLAIGAVHAITALGRTFRANFTLFTVCAFSTLAVTLPAPPWVGWSAIIAVFTVWMITLYRVVCYAFSPGSFVQTQRSLIQRVLDSGVVWRVVQFPSEARENRGEVFTVSESQRIVQAAGFGFISYRVAHYWATKLDRYRKSAASIAFSAIAMVGAAFLGVYLFTLINLAVWSIDTQQFQVTGDPNFLTFVRYSIASMYGSEIAAITPNGSIAAAANILAWASAGLILAMVIVSVVFGYRSTRVDEGASTEIAKLRDSTRHFGGRLSVEYQVSMDELADRLRSLGFDLLGLLAYLSSMDEDWSENEP
;
A
#
# COMPACT_ATOMS: atom_id res chain seq x y z
N MET A 1 46.42 12.37 32.53
CA MET A 1 45.14 11.99 31.90
C MET A 1 44.61 10.85 32.72
N PRO A 2 43.40 10.93 33.29
CA PRO A 2 42.82 9.79 34.00
C PRO A 2 42.79 8.60 33.03
N GLU A 3 43.15 7.42 33.53
CA GLU A 3 42.94 6.15 32.83
C GLU A 3 41.54 6.18 32.20
N ASN A 4 41.46 5.86 30.91
CA ASN A 4 40.18 5.67 30.22
C ASN A 4 39.52 4.45 30.87
N ASP A 5 38.76 4.69 31.93
CA ASP A 5 37.88 3.72 32.54
C ASP A 5 36.91 3.24 31.46
N ASP A 6 37.21 2.08 30.86
CA ASP A 6 36.38 1.49 29.82
C ASP A 6 35.04 1.10 30.46
N LEU A 7 34.00 1.88 30.15
CA LEU A 7 32.64 1.68 30.61
C LEU A 7 32.17 0.23 30.43
N TRP A 8 32.66 -0.43 29.38
CA TRP A 8 32.28 -1.79 29.01
C TRP A 8 32.93 -2.87 29.89
N GLU A 9 34.08 -2.61 30.50
CA GLU A 9 34.73 -3.55 31.43
C GLU A 9 33.97 -3.67 32.76
N ARG A 10 33.17 -2.66 33.10
CA ARG A 10 32.34 -2.62 34.33
C ARG A 10 31.01 -3.37 34.19
N LEU A 11 30.67 -3.84 32.99
CA LEU A 11 29.42 -4.55 32.74
C LEU A 11 29.53 -6.00 33.20
N ASN A 12 28.90 -6.32 34.33
CA ASN A 12 28.74 -7.70 34.78
C ASN A 12 27.54 -8.36 34.09
N TYR A 13 27.64 -8.56 32.77
CA TYR A 13 26.60 -9.21 31.97
C TYR A 13 26.99 -10.66 31.66
N ARG A 14 26.15 -11.61 32.10
CA ARG A 14 26.28 -13.02 31.75
C ARG A 14 25.08 -13.42 30.89
N PRO A 15 25.25 -13.73 29.59
CA PRO A 15 24.14 -14.15 28.76
C PRO A 15 23.48 -15.38 29.37
N ALA A 16 22.15 -15.40 29.41
CA ALA A 16 21.40 -16.53 29.92
C ALA A 16 21.77 -17.77 29.11
N ALA A 17 22.23 -18.83 29.79
CA ALA A 17 22.59 -20.08 29.13
C ALA A 17 21.37 -20.60 28.36
N VAL A 18 21.51 -20.76 27.04
CA VAL A 18 20.45 -21.30 26.19
C VAL A 18 20.16 -22.72 26.66
N PRO A 19 18.93 -23.04 27.10
CA PRO A 19 18.61 -24.37 27.57
C PRO A 19 18.73 -25.37 26.42
N HIS A 20 19.67 -26.32 26.53
CA HIS A 20 19.80 -27.43 25.60
C HIS A 20 18.67 -28.45 25.88
N SER A 21 17.68 -28.54 24.98
CA SER A 21 16.66 -29.59 25.03
C SER A 21 17.26 -30.94 24.61
N SER A 22 17.01 -31.99 25.40
CA SER A 22 17.48 -33.36 25.17
C SER A 22 16.69 -34.06 24.05
N GLY A 23 17.38 -34.50 23.00
CA GLY A 23 16.83 -34.80 21.67
C GLY A 23 16.21 -36.19 21.38
N SER A 24 15.74 -36.95 22.37
CA SER A 24 15.19 -38.30 22.08
C SER A 24 13.69 -38.33 21.75
N ASP A 25 12.90 -37.36 22.20
CA ASP A 25 11.44 -37.32 21.95
C ASP A 25 11.04 -36.53 20.70
N GLU A 26 11.99 -35.82 20.07
CA GLU A 26 11.72 -34.91 18.95
C GLU A 26 11.38 -35.64 17.64
N ALA A 27 11.98 -36.81 17.37
CA ALA A 27 11.87 -37.48 16.08
C ALA A 27 10.44 -37.99 15.77
N THR A 28 9.74 -38.54 16.76
CA THR A 28 8.35 -39.03 16.59
C THR A 28 7.36 -37.87 16.52
N GLN A 29 7.60 -36.79 17.28
CA GLN A 29 6.77 -35.58 17.23
C GLN A 29 6.88 -34.85 15.89
N GLU A 30 8.06 -34.88 15.25
CA GLU A 30 8.30 -34.21 13.97
C GLU A 30 7.49 -34.83 12.81
N GLN A 31 7.36 -36.16 12.78
CA GLN A 31 6.61 -36.86 11.72
C GLN A 31 5.10 -36.54 11.76
N ASP A 32 4.49 -36.58 12.95
CA ASP A 32 3.09 -36.24 13.15
C ASP A 32 2.80 -34.76 12.86
N ALA A 33 3.72 -33.87 13.25
CA ALA A 33 3.65 -32.45 12.93
C ALA A 33 3.72 -32.21 11.42
N ALA A 34 4.57 -32.94 10.69
CA ALA A 34 4.70 -32.83 9.24
C ALA A 34 3.42 -33.27 8.50
N ALA A 35 2.79 -34.38 8.92
CA ALA A 35 1.53 -34.86 8.33
C ALA A 35 0.38 -33.85 8.55
N LYS A 36 0.22 -33.34 9.78
CA LYS A 36 -0.77 -32.31 10.12
C LYS A 36 -0.53 -31.01 9.33
N LYS A 37 0.73 -30.60 9.17
CA LYS A 37 1.14 -29.42 8.36
C LYS A 37 0.81 -29.59 6.88
N ARG A 38 0.99 -30.79 6.30
CA ARG A 38 0.61 -31.10 4.90
C ARG A 38 -0.89 -30.99 4.68
N ARG A 39 -1.73 -31.57 5.56
CA ARG A 39 -3.21 -31.48 5.47
C ARG A 39 -3.70 -30.05 5.58
N ARG A 40 -3.19 -29.28 6.53
CA ARG A 40 -3.52 -27.85 6.72
C ARG A 40 -3.14 -27.01 5.50
N ARG A 41 -1.98 -27.25 4.88
CA ARG A 41 -1.55 -26.58 3.64
C ARG A 41 -2.46 -26.88 2.45
N ARG A 42 -3.02 -28.10 2.33
CA ARG A 42 -3.98 -28.43 1.27
C ARG A 42 -5.31 -27.70 1.49
N GLN A 43 -5.83 -27.70 2.72
CA GLN A 43 -7.06 -26.97 3.06
C GLN A 43 -6.95 -25.46 2.78
N PHE A 44 -5.84 -24.82 3.16
CA PHE A 44 -5.63 -23.40 2.86
C PHE A 44 -5.53 -23.11 1.36
N ARG A 45 -4.98 -24.03 0.56
CA ARG A 45 -4.93 -23.86 -0.91
C ARG A 45 -6.33 -23.92 -1.52
N LEU A 46 -7.14 -24.90 -1.13
CA LEU A 46 -8.54 -24.99 -1.56
C LEU A 46 -9.33 -23.75 -1.15
N LEU A 47 -9.18 -23.31 0.11
CA LEU A 47 -9.84 -22.11 0.61
C LEU A 47 -9.45 -20.87 -0.20
N LYS A 48 -8.16 -20.71 -0.52
CA LYS A 48 -7.68 -19.60 -1.35
C LYS A 48 -8.31 -19.63 -2.76
N ILE A 49 -8.41 -20.80 -3.38
CA ILE A 49 -9.03 -20.95 -4.71
C ILE A 49 -10.52 -20.58 -4.63
N VAL A 50 -11.25 -21.10 -3.64
CA VAL A 50 -12.67 -20.78 -3.42
C VAL A 50 -12.85 -19.28 -3.19
N SER A 51 -12.03 -18.65 -2.34
CA SER A 51 -12.12 -17.21 -2.10
C SER A 51 -11.87 -16.37 -3.36
N VAL A 52 -10.90 -16.75 -4.19
CA VAL A 52 -10.64 -16.08 -5.47
C VAL A 52 -11.84 -16.22 -6.41
N LEU A 53 -12.42 -17.43 -6.53
CA LEU A 53 -13.59 -17.67 -7.37
C LEU A 53 -14.82 -16.87 -6.91
N VAL A 54 -15.10 -16.86 -5.60
CA VAL A 54 -16.21 -16.10 -5.01
C VAL A 54 -16.05 -14.60 -5.31
N TRP A 55 -14.87 -14.02 -5.08
CA TRP A 55 -14.65 -12.60 -5.33
C TRP A 55 -14.58 -12.24 -6.81
N LEU A 56 -14.04 -13.12 -7.66
CA LEU A 56 -14.06 -12.93 -9.10
C LEU A 56 -15.50 -12.91 -9.62
N TYR A 57 -16.35 -13.81 -9.12
CA TYR A 57 -17.79 -13.83 -9.40
C TYR A 57 -18.49 -12.56 -8.89
N SER A 58 -18.22 -12.13 -7.65
CA SER A 58 -18.77 -10.87 -7.12
C SER A 58 -18.37 -9.65 -7.95
N LEU A 59 -17.12 -9.57 -8.40
CA LEU A 59 -16.65 -8.50 -9.27
C LEU A 59 -17.31 -8.58 -10.65
N ALA A 60 -17.36 -9.77 -11.27
CA ALA A 60 -18.02 -9.96 -12.56
C ALA A 60 -19.49 -9.53 -12.50
N ARG A 61 -20.20 -9.87 -11.43
CA ARG A 61 -21.58 -9.44 -11.21
C ARG A 61 -21.74 -7.92 -11.12
N ILE A 62 -20.87 -7.26 -10.36
CA ILE A 62 -20.92 -5.80 -10.17
C ILE A 62 -20.61 -5.06 -11.48
N PHE A 63 -19.68 -5.55 -12.29
CA PHE A 63 -19.17 -4.83 -13.46
C PHE A 63 -19.78 -5.24 -14.82
N VAL A 64 -20.17 -6.51 -14.99
CA VAL A 64 -20.68 -7.04 -16.28
C VAL A 64 -22.21 -7.07 -16.30
N GLY A 65 -22.85 -7.03 -15.13
CA GLY A 65 -24.29 -7.17 -14.96
C GLY A 65 -24.68 -8.48 -14.29
N ASP A 66 -25.98 -8.68 -14.09
CA ASP A 66 -26.51 -9.90 -13.47
C ASP A 66 -26.42 -11.11 -14.42
N ILE A 67 -25.21 -11.67 -14.57
CA ILE A 67 -24.94 -12.85 -15.38
C ILE A 67 -25.88 -14.00 -15.00
N ASP A 68 -26.15 -14.17 -13.70
CA ASP A 68 -27.06 -15.20 -13.21
C ASP A 68 -28.52 -14.97 -13.64
N THR A 69 -28.99 -13.72 -13.66
CA THR A 69 -30.33 -13.41 -14.18
C THR A 69 -30.41 -13.72 -15.67
N TRP A 70 -29.39 -13.32 -16.44
CA TRP A 70 -29.31 -13.63 -17.85
C TRP A 70 -29.30 -15.14 -18.14
N ILE A 71 -28.53 -15.93 -17.37
CA ILE A 71 -28.52 -17.41 -17.51
C ILE A 71 -29.87 -18.01 -17.10
N ALA A 72 -30.47 -17.56 -15.99
CA ALA A 72 -31.74 -18.11 -15.50
C ALA A 72 -32.91 -17.80 -16.43
N GLU A 73 -32.98 -16.59 -16.98
CA GLU A 73 -33.98 -16.23 -17.99
C GLU A 73 -33.86 -17.12 -19.24
N ARG A 74 -32.64 -17.50 -19.63
CA ARG A 74 -32.41 -18.33 -20.81
C ARG A 74 -32.62 -19.82 -20.59
N THR A 75 -32.27 -20.33 -19.42
CA THR A 75 -32.30 -21.77 -19.11
C THR A 75 -33.58 -22.20 -18.41
N ALA A 76 -34.16 -21.35 -17.56
CA ALA A 76 -35.25 -21.69 -16.66
C ALA A 76 -36.10 -20.45 -16.28
N PRO A 77 -36.77 -19.79 -17.26
CA PRO A 77 -37.45 -18.52 -17.05
C PRO A 77 -38.53 -18.57 -15.96
N GLY A 78 -39.20 -19.72 -15.76
CA GLY A 78 -40.19 -19.91 -14.70
C GLY A 78 -39.64 -19.81 -13.27
N TYR A 79 -38.32 -19.86 -13.08
CA TYR A 79 -37.66 -19.75 -11.79
C TYR A 79 -36.86 -18.45 -11.62
N ALA A 80 -36.92 -17.51 -12.57
CA ALA A 80 -36.16 -16.25 -12.50
C ALA A 80 -36.49 -15.45 -11.23
N TRP A 81 -37.73 -15.52 -10.74
CA TRP A 81 -38.17 -14.88 -9.49
C TRP A 81 -37.37 -15.30 -8.26
N ILE A 82 -36.76 -16.50 -8.25
CA ILE A 82 -35.93 -16.96 -7.13
C ILE A 82 -34.68 -16.08 -6.99
N LEU A 83 -34.17 -15.52 -8.09
CA LEU A 83 -33.01 -14.65 -8.08
C LEU A 83 -33.27 -13.30 -7.43
N ASP A 84 -34.52 -12.83 -7.36
CA ASP A 84 -34.86 -11.61 -6.62
C ASP A 84 -34.61 -11.79 -5.11
N TYR A 85 -34.71 -13.03 -4.62
CA TYR A 85 -34.45 -13.40 -3.23
C TYR A 85 -33.00 -13.82 -2.96
N ARG A 86 -32.07 -13.63 -3.92
CA ARG A 86 -30.66 -14.07 -3.83
C ARG A 86 -29.94 -13.64 -2.55
N PHE A 87 -30.19 -12.42 -2.07
CA PHE A 87 -29.60 -11.95 -0.82
C PHE A 87 -30.08 -12.78 0.37
N PHE A 88 -31.38 -13.07 0.45
CA PHE A 88 -31.97 -13.90 1.49
C PHE A 88 -31.53 -15.37 1.38
N ILE A 89 -31.40 -15.89 0.16
CA ILE A 89 -30.87 -17.24 -0.07
C ILE A 89 -29.41 -17.31 0.39
N ALA A 90 -28.58 -16.34 0.02
CA ALA A 90 -27.19 -16.28 0.47
C ALA A 90 -27.08 -16.14 1.99
N LEU A 91 -27.93 -15.32 2.61
CA LEU A 91 -27.99 -15.14 4.06
C LEU A 91 -28.48 -16.42 4.76
N GLY A 92 -29.48 -17.09 4.21
CA GLY A 92 -30.00 -18.38 4.69
C GLY A 92 -28.97 -19.49 4.60
N VAL A 93 -28.30 -19.64 3.45
CA VAL A 93 -27.20 -20.60 3.26
C VAL A 93 -26.03 -20.28 4.19
N THR A 94 -25.68 -19.00 4.34
CA THR A 94 -24.60 -18.58 5.25
C THR A 94 -24.97 -18.85 6.71
N SER A 95 -26.22 -18.57 7.11
CA SER A 95 -26.74 -18.84 8.45
C SER A 95 -26.77 -20.34 8.75
N LEU A 96 -27.27 -21.16 7.81
CA LEU A 96 -27.29 -22.61 7.93
C LEU A 96 -25.87 -23.18 7.99
N ALA A 97 -24.96 -22.68 7.15
CA ALA A 97 -23.55 -23.02 7.19
C ALA A 97 -22.94 -22.66 8.56
N LEU A 98 -23.17 -21.45 9.06
CA LEU A 98 -22.70 -21.01 10.38
C LEU A 98 -23.26 -21.87 11.52
N MET A 99 -24.51 -22.34 11.41
CA MET A 99 -25.14 -23.22 12.39
C MET A 99 -24.60 -24.66 12.33
N MET A 100 -24.37 -25.19 11.13
CA MET A 100 -23.82 -26.54 10.92
C MET A 100 -22.32 -26.62 11.24
N PHE A 101 -21.56 -25.54 11.02
CA PHE A 101 -20.14 -25.52 11.26
C PHE A 101 -19.83 -25.27 12.74
N ARG A 102 -19.33 -26.31 13.44
CA ARG A 102 -18.79 -26.20 14.81
C ARG A 102 -17.86 -24.98 14.93
N ARG A 103 -17.78 -24.36 16.12
CA ARG A 103 -16.99 -23.14 16.44
C ARG A 103 -15.57 -23.07 15.83
N LYS A 104 -14.93 -24.23 15.58
CA LYS A 104 -13.63 -24.35 14.90
C LYS A 104 -13.62 -23.97 13.41
N HIS A 105 -14.77 -24.01 12.73
CA HIS A 105 -14.90 -23.77 11.28
C HIS A 105 -15.48 -22.39 10.94
N PHE A 106 -15.89 -21.61 11.94
CA PHE A 106 -16.33 -20.21 11.79
C PHE A 106 -15.31 -19.33 11.04
N TRP A 107 -14.02 -19.63 11.17
CA TRP A 107 -12.95 -18.92 10.48
C TRP A 107 -12.97 -19.06 8.95
N ILE A 108 -13.63 -20.08 8.40
CA ILE A 108 -13.71 -20.34 6.96
C ILE A 108 -14.52 -19.25 6.24
N PRO A 109 -15.81 -19.01 6.55
CA PRO A 109 -16.58 -17.94 5.91
C PRO A 109 -15.96 -16.57 6.18
N LEU A 110 -15.46 -16.33 7.39
CA LEU A 110 -14.76 -15.08 7.72
C LEU A 110 -13.52 -14.86 6.82
N TYR A 111 -12.74 -15.90 6.55
CA TYR A 111 -11.59 -15.84 5.65
C TYR A 111 -12.02 -15.54 4.20
N VAL A 112 -13.12 -16.11 3.72
CA VAL A 112 -13.64 -15.87 2.36
C VAL A 112 -14.12 -14.43 2.23
N THR A 113 -14.91 -13.94 3.18
CA THR A 113 -15.43 -12.56 3.19
C THR A 113 -14.30 -11.54 3.34
N LEU A 114 -13.31 -11.79 4.22
CA LEU A 114 -12.17 -10.90 4.41
C LEU A 114 -11.01 -11.16 3.44
N PHE A 115 -11.20 -11.99 2.41
CA PHE A 115 -10.12 -12.38 1.52
C PHE A 115 -9.41 -11.20 0.84
N PRO A 116 -10.09 -10.16 0.31
CA PRO A 116 -9.41 -9.01 -0.30
C PRO A 116 -8.54 -8.26 0.71
N LEU A 117 -9.03 -8.12 1.95
CA LEU A 117 -8.27 -7.53 3.04
C LEU A 117 -7.02 -8.35 3.36
N ILE A 118 -7.16 -9.68 3.44
CA ILE A 118 -6.02 -10.59 3.65
C ILE A 118 -5.02 -10.51 2.49
N VAL A 119 -5.50 -10.40 1.24
CA VAL A 119 -4.62 -10.24 0.08
C VAL A 119 -3.79 -8.96 0.21
N ILE A 120 -4.45 -7.83 0.51
CA ILE A 120 -3.83 -6.51 0.61
C ILE A 120 -2.86 -6.43 1.79
N PHE A 121 -3.28 -6.86 2.99
CA PHE A 121 -2.51 -6.66 4.22
C PHE A 121 -1.52 -7.79 4.54
N TRP A 122 -1.66 -8.98 3.93
CA TRP A 122 -0.81 -10.12 4.26
C TRP A 122 -0.11 -10.73 3.05
N ILE A 123 -0.86 -11.07 2.00
CA ILE A 123 -0.28 -11.80 0.85
C ILE A 123 0.67 -10.91 0.06
N ILE A 124 0.27 -9.66 -0.23
CA ILE A 124 1.11 -8.69 -0.95
C ILE A 124 2.40 -8.39 -0.16
N PRO A 125 2.35 -7.99 1.13
CA PRO A 125 3.56 -7.78 1.93
C PRO A 125 4.46 -9.02 2.03
N SER A 126 3.86 -10.21 2.23
CA SER A 126 4.63 -11.47 2.27
C SER A 126 5.31 -11.78 0.94
N ALA A 127 4.64 -11.52 -0.19
CA ALA A 127 5.21 -11.72 -1.52
C ALA A 127 6.37 -10.75 -1.79
N ILE A 128 6.23 -9.49 -1.37
CA ILE A 128 7.30 -8.49 -1.47
C ILE A 128 8.51 -8.92 -0.65
N TYR A 129 8.31 -9.34 0.60
CA TYR A 129 9.37 -9.82 1.47
C TYR A 129 10.10 -11.02 0.87
N LYS A 130 9.36 -12.01 0.36
CA LYS A 130 9.93 -13.22 -0.27
C LYS A 130 10.78 -12.90 -1.51
N ARG A 131 10.42 -11.87 -2.28
CA ARG A 131 11.18 -11.45 -3.45
C ARG A 131 12.48 -10.71 -3.10
N ARG A 132 12.71 -10.38 -1.82
CA ARG A 132 13.88 -9.61 -1.34
C ARG A 132 14.10 -8.28 -2.06
N SER A 133 13.08 -7.78 -2.76
CA SER A 133 13.14 -6.52 -3.51
C SER A 133 12.68 -5.38 -2.60
N MET A 134 13.65 -4.68 -2.01
CA MET A 134 13.40 -3.55 -1.12
C MET A 134 12.74 -2.38 -1.83
N SER A 135 13.02 -2.18 -3.13
CA SER A 135 12.35 -1.15 -3.92
C SER A 135 10.84 -1.38 -4.00
N LEU A 136 10.39 -2.63 -4.12
CA LEU A 136 8.96 -2.96 -4.07
C LEU A 136 8.36 -2.75 -2.68
N ALA A 137 9.11 -3.04 -1.62
CA ALA A 137 8.68 -2.78 -0.24
C ALA A 137 8.48 -1.28 0.01
N ILE A 138 9.45 -0.46 -0.39
CA ILE A 138 9.34 1.00 -0.30
C ILE A 138 8.19 1.51 -1.17
N GLY A 139 8.02 0.97 -2.37
CA GLY A 139 6.87 1.28 -3.23
C GLY A 139 5.52 0.93 -2.59
N ALA A 140 5.43 -0.19 -1.88
CA ALA A 140 4.21 -0.55 -1.15
C ALA A 140 3.96 0.37 0.06
N VAL A 141 5.00 0.70 0.82
CA VAL A 141 4.92 1.70 1.90
C VAL A 141 4.49 3.06 1.33
N HIS A 142 5.01 3.45 0.16
CA HIS A 142 4.56 4.64 -0.55
C HIS A 142 3.08 4.56 -0.90
N ALA A 143 2.62 3.48 -1.52
CA ALA A 143 1.21 3.31 -1.86
C ALA A 143 0.29 3.39 -0.62
N ILE A 144 0.68 2.75 0.50
CA ILE A 144 -0.09 2.76 1.75
C ILE A 144 -0.12 4.17 2.37
N THR A 145 1.03 4.84 2.44
CA THR A 145 1.12 6.20 3.00
C THR A 145 0.37 7.22 2.14
N ALA A 146 0.46 7.10 0.82
CA ALA A 146 -0.32 7.89 -0.12
C ALA A 146 -1.82 7.67 0.08
N LEU A 147 -2.26 6.40 0.16
CA LEU A 147 -3.65 6.03 0.40
C LEU A 147 -4.17 6.65 1.70
N GLY A 148 -3.40 6.57 2.80
CA GLY A 148 -3.79 7.17 4.08
C GLY A 148 -3.90 8.69 4.02
N ARG A 149 -2.93 9.37 3.37
CA ARG A 149 -2.91 10.83 3.24
C ARG A 149 -4.08 11.34 2.40
N THR A 150 -4.44 10.63 1.33
CA THR A 150 -5.54 11.03 0.44
C THR A 150 -6.86 10.37 0.78
N PHE A 151 -6.92 9.54 1.84
CA PHE A 151 -8.10 8.74 2.18
C PHE A 151 -9.37 9.57 2.27
N ARG A 152 -9.35 10.65 3.07
CA ARG A 152 -10.51 11.52 3.26
C ARG A 152 -11.04 12.05 1.94
N ALA A 153 -10.14 12.57 1.10
CA ALA A 153 -10.56 13.15 -0.16
C ALA A 153 -11.00 12.10 -1.19
N ASN A 154 -10.32 10.95 -1.27
CA ASN A 154 -10.73 9.88 -2.17
C ASN A 154 -12.08 9.30 -1.73
N PHE A 155 -12.31 9.19 -0.42
CA PHE A 155 -13.60 8.79 0.13
C PHE A 155 -14.71 9.79 -0.21
N THR A 156 -14.46 11.11 -0.08
CA THR A 156 -15.42 12.13 -0.50
C THR A 156 -15.71 12.05 -2.00
N LEU A 157 -14.69 11.99 -2.86
CA LEU A 157 -14.88 11.88 -4.31
C LEU A 157 -15.64 10.61 -4.70
N PHE A 158 -15.30 9.48 -4.07
CA PHE A 158 -16.01 8.21 -4.27
C PHE A 158 -17.47 8.31 -3.83
N THR A 159 -17.76 8.92 -2.69
CA THR A 159 -19.11 9.10 -2.17
C THR A 159 -19.95 9.97 -3.11
N VAL A 160 -19.41 11.11 -3.54
CA VAL A 160 -20.06 11.99 -4.53
C VAL A 160 -20.32 11.22 -5.82
N CYS A 161 -19.33 10.50 -6.33
CA CYS A 161 -19.46 9.69 -7.54
C CYS A 161 -20.53 8.60 -7.40
N ALA A 162 -20.61 7.92 -6.25
CA ALA A 162 -21.61 6.89 -5.98
C ALA A 162 -23.03 7.48 -5.93
N PHE A 163 -23.23 8.61 -5.24
CA PHE A 163 -24.53 9.30 -5.23
C PHE A 163 -24.92 9.84 -6.60
N SER A 164 -23.97 10.36 -7.38
CA SER A 164 -24.23 10.79 -8.76
C SER A 164 -24.59 9.61 -9.65
N THR A 165 -23.92 8.46 -9.49
CA THR A 165 -24.27 7.23 -10.21
C THR A 165 -25.71 6.84 -9.92
N LEU A 166 -26.08 6.78 -8.63
CA LEU A 166 -27.44 6.46 -8.20
C LEU A 166 -28.46 7.45 -8.80
N ALA A 167 -28.17 8.75 -8.71
CA ALA A 167 -29.02 9.83 -9.22
C ALA A 167 -29.25 9.77 -10.75
N VAL A 168 -28.27 9.29 -11.52
CA VAL A 168 -28.38 9.14 -12.98
C VAL A 168 -29.07 7.83 -13.36
N THR A 169 -28.88 6.76 -12.59
CA THR A 169 -29.47 5.45 -12.91
C THR A 169 -30.94 5.31 -12.53
N LEU A 170 -31.41 6.07 -11.53
CA LEU A 170 -32.79 6.02 -11.08
C LEU A 170 -33.64 7.07 -11.82
N PRO A 171 -34.92 6.77 -12.12
CA PRO A 171 -35.85 7.77 -12.64
C PRO A 171 -35.97 8.95 -11.67
N ALA A 172 -35.53 10.12 -12.10
CA ALA A 172 -35.46 11.32 -11.27
C ALA A 172 -35.86 12.56 -12.09
N PRO A 173 -36.32 13.64 -11.44
CA PRO A 173 -36.64 14.87 -12.16
C PRO A 173 -35.37 15.50 -12.79
N PRO A 174 -35.50 16.25 -13.90
CA PRO A 174 -34.35 16.75 -14.68
C PRO A 174 -33.30 17.54 -13.90
N TRP A 175 -33.71 18.28 -12.88
CA TRP A 175 -32.78 19.06 -12.03
C TRP A 175 -31.81 18.17 -11.25
N VAL A 176 -32.22 16.95 -10.88
CA VAL A 176 -31.32 15.96 -10.25
C VAL A 176 -30.25 15.54 -11.24
N GLY A 177 -30.61 15.27 -12.49
CA GLY A 177 -29.65 14.93 -13.55
C GLY A 177 -28.61 16.04 -13.77
N TRP A 178 -29.02 17.30 -13.86
CA TRP A 178 -28.09 18.43 -13.98
C TRP A 178 -27.15 18.53 -12.78
N SER A 179 -27.67 18.36 -11.57
CA SER A 179 -26.85 18.37 -10.35
C SER A 179 -25.82 17.24 -10.35
N ALA A 180 -26.18 16.04 -10.84
CA ALA A 180 -25.28 14.92 -10.98
C ALA A 180 -24.20 15.18 -12.05
N ILE A 181 -24.54 15.77 -13.20
CA ILE A 181 -23.57 16.16 -14.24
C ILE A 181 -22.51 17.09 -13.66
N ILE A 182 -22.94 18.16 -12.97
CA ILE A 182 -22.02 19.14 -12.35
C ILE A 182 -21.13 18.46 -11.30
N ALA A 183 -21.71 17.61 -10.46
CA ALA A 183 -20.96 16.89 -9.42
C ALA A 183 -19.91 15.94 -10.03
N VAL A 184 -20.29 15.13 -11.01
CA VAL A 184 -19.39 14.20 -11.71
C VAL A 184 -18.28 14.94 -12.45
N PHE A 185 -18.61 16.03 -13.14
CA PHE A 185 -17.62 16.86 -13.82
C PHE A 185 -16.65 17.51 -12.82
N THR A 186 -17.13 17.97 -11.66
CA THR A 186 -16.28 18.50 -10.59
C THR A 186 -15.33 17.44 -10.03
N VAL A 187 -15.82 16.21 -9.82
CA VAL A 187 -14.99 15.06 -9.43
C VAL A 187 -13.90 14.80 -10.47
N TRP A 188 -14.25 14.88 -11.76
CA TRP A 188 -13.30 14.70 -12.86
C TRP A 188 -12.21 15.77 -12.85
N MET A 189 -12.59 17.05 -12.76
CA MET A 189 -11.65 18.18 -12.74
C MET A 189 -10.70 18.12 -11.54
N ILE A 190 -11.21 17.79 -10.34
CA ILE A 190 -10.38 17.60 -9.15
C ILE A 190 -9.38 16.44 -9.36
N THR A 191 -9.82 15.35 -10.00
CA THR A 191 -8.96 14.19 -10.25
C THR A 191 -7.87 14.54 -11.27
N LEU A 192 -8.23 15.19 -12.38
CA LEU A 192 -7.26 15.67 -13.36
C LEU A 192 -6.23 16.60 -12.72
N TYR A 193 -6.68 17.60 -11.95
CA TYR A 193 -5.79 18.50 -11.24
C TYR A 193 -4.81 17.75 -10.33
N ARG A 194 -5.29 16.76 -9.58
CA ARG A 194 -4.42 15.93 -8.72
C ARG A 194 -3.40 15.12 -9.51
N VAL A 195 -3.81 14.51 -10.63
CA VAL A 195 -2.91 13.73 -11.48
C VAL A 195 -1.83 14.63 -12.09
N VAL A 196 -2.21 15.83 -12.57
CA VAL A 196 -1.27 16.86 -13.04
C VAL A 196 -0.27 17.22 -11.93
N CYS A 197 -0.77 17.62 -10.75
CA CYS A 197 0.11 18.00 -9.64
C CYS A 197 1.03 16.87 -9.19
N TYR A 198 0.55 15.61 -9.24
CA TYR A 198 1.35 14.45 -8.92
C TYR A 198 2.46 14.21 -9.94
N ALA A 199 2.16 14.33 -11.24
CA ALA A 199 3.14 14.19 -12.32
C ALA A 199 4.29 15.21 -12.20
N PHE A 200 4.02 16.41 -11.70
CA PHE A 200 5.02 17.47 -11.50
C PHE A 200 5.73 17.44 -10.14
N SER A 201 5.36 16.55 -9.20
CA SER A 201 5.93 16.51 -7.84
C SER A 201 6.50 15.14 -7.42
N PRO A 202 7.49 14.59 -8.16
CA PRO A 202 8.06 13.26 -7.86
C PRO A 202 8.79 13.17 -6.50
N GLY A 203 9.15 14.31 -5.88
CA GLY A 203 9.91 14.36 -4.63
C GLY A 203 9.10 14.29 -3.33
N SER A 204 7.77 14.42 -3.39
CA SER A 204 6.92 14.55 -2.19
C SER A 204 7.00 13.32 -1.26
N PHE A 205 7.18 12.12 -1.81
CA PHE A 205 7.36 10.90 -1.02
C PHE A 205 8.69 10.91 -0.27
N VAL A 206 9.81 11.23 -0.93
CA VAL A 206 11.14 11.27 -0.32
C VAL A 206 11.17 12.31 0.81
N GLN A 207 10.61 13.49 0.59
CA GLN A 207 10.47 14.53 1.62
C GLN A 207 9.65 14.06 2.82
N THR A 208 8.54 13.35 2.57
CA THR A 208 7.70 12.79 3.63
C THR A 208 8.47 11.76 4.45
N GLN A 209 9.17 10.82 3.79
CA GLN A 209 9.99 9.80 4.47
C GLN A 209 11.13 10.43 5.27
N ARG A 210 11.84 11.41 4.69
CA ARG A 210 12.86 12.17 5.41
C ARG A 210 12.26 12.81 6.66
N SER A 211 11.16 13.54 6.51
CA SER A 211 10.53 14.24 7.65
C SER A 211 10.10 13.28 8.76
N LEU A 212 9.66 12.08 8.42
CA LEU A 212 9.25 11.07 9.39
C LEU A 212 10.47 10.51 10.13
N ILE A 213 11.51 10.12 9.41
CA ILE A 213 12.72 9.56 10.03
C ILE A 213 13.45 10.61 10.85
N GLN A 214 13.56 11.84 10.32
CA GLN A 214 14.14 12.95 11.04
C GLN A 214 13.35 13.24 12.32
N ARG A 215 12.01 13.30 12.26
CA ARG A 215 11.20 13.43 13.48
C ARG A 215 11.42 12.30 14.47
N VAL A 216 11.61 11.07 14.00
CA VAL A 216 11.87 9.92 14.87
C VAL A 216 13.26 10.06 15.52
N LEU A 217 14.32 10.28 14.73
CA LEU A 217 15.70 10.38 15.22
C LEU A 217 15.94 11.63 16.09
N ASP A 218 15.41 12.77 15.68
CA ASP A 218 15.54 14.04 16.40
C ASP A 218 14.52 14.14 17.55
N SER A 219 13.55 13.22 17.64
CA SER A 219 12.65 13.22 18.79
C SER A 219 13.43 12.90 20.06
N GLY A 220 13.18 13.70 21.10
CA GLY A 220 13.61 13.35 22.45
C GLY A 220 12.98 12.04 22.95
N VAL A 221 12.04 11.43 22.23
CA VAL A 221 11.45 10.12 22.58
C VAL A 221 12.45 9.00 22.31
N VAL A 222 12.99 8.91 21.08
CA VAL A 222 14.00 7.90 20.76
C VAL A 222 15.25 8.13 21.59
N TRP A 223 15.69 9.38 21.73
CA TRP A 223 16.84 9.69 22.56
C TRP A 223 16.65 9.28 24.02
N ARG A 224 15.46 9.45 24.61
CA ARG A 224 15.17 9.02 25.98
C ARG A 224 15.29 7.51 26.19
N VAL A 225 15.02 6.70 25.16
CA VAL A 225 15.13 5.24 25.21
C VAL A 225 16.58 4.79 25.04
N VAL A 226 17.38 5.57 24.31
CA VAL A 226 18.71 5.20 23.86
C VAL A 226 19.83 5.81 24.70
N GLN A 227 19.57 6.92 25.38
CA GLN A 227 20.53 7.57 26.27
C GLN A 227 20.94 6.64 27.41
N PHE A 228 22.16 6.82 27.89
CA PHE A 228 22.68 6.10 29.03
C PHE A 228 21.80 6.34 30.26
N PRO A 229 21.33 5.30 30.96
CA PRO A 229 20.46 5.44 32.13
C PRO A 229 21.08 6.38 33.18
N SER A 230 20.31 7.35 33.68
CA SER A 230 20.82 8.35 34.64
C SER A 230 21.33 7.73 35.94
N GLU A 231 20.65 6.69 36.43
CA GLU A 231 21.05 5.90 37.62
C GLU A 231 22.49 5.37 37.48
N ALA A 232 22.83 4.84 36.31
CA ALA A 232 24.16 4.33 36.02
C ALA A 232 25.21 5.44 35.82
N ARG A 233 24.82 6.69 35.54
CA ARG A 233 25.76 7.82 35.45
C ARG A 233 26.26 8.25 36.83
N GLU A 234 25.38 8.20 37.83
CA GLU A 234 25.70 8.61 39.20
C GLU A 234 26.65 7.60 39.86
N ASN A 235 26.47 6.30 39.58
CA ASN A 235 27.28 5.21 40.13
C ASN A 235 28.50 4.84 39.28
N ARG A 236 29.05 5.78 38.49
CA ARG A 236 30.15 5.49 37.54
C ARG A 236 31.39 4.87 38.19
N GLY A 237 31.62 5.02 39.49
CA GLY A 237 32.77 4.46 40.20
C GLY A 237 32.64 2.98 40.62
N GLU A 238 31.44 2.38 40.53
CA GLU A 238 31.18 1.01 40.99
C GLU A 238 30.88 0.06 39.81
N VAL A 239 31.05 -1.25 40.02
CA VAL A 239 30.69 -2.28 39.04
C VAL A 239 29.17 -2.28 38.88
N PHE A 240 28.69 -2.18 37.64
CA PHE A 240 27.25 -2.11 37.37
C PHE A 240 26.56 -3.40 37.79
N THR A 241 25.38 -3.27 38.40
CA THR A 241 24.52 -4.43 38.68
C THR A 241 24.12 -5.12 37.38
N VAL A 242 23.73 -6.40 37.45
CA VAL A 242 23.26 -7.16 36.28
C VAL A 242 22.08 -6.47 35.59
N SER A 243 21.16 -5.91 36.38
CA SER A 243 20.00 -5.16 35.87
C SER A 243 20.37 -3.85 35.18
N GLU A 244 21.32 -3.09 35.73
CA GLU A 244 21.82 -1.86 35.10
C GLU A 244 22.57 -2.17 33.81
N SER A 245 23.45 -3.18 33.85
CA SER A 245 24.18 -3.67 32.68
C SER A 245 23.23 -4.07 31.55
N GLN A 246 22.16 -4.80 31.88
CA GLN A 246 21.14 -5.19 30.91
C GLN A 246 20.41 -3.97 30.32
N ARG A 247 20.07 -2.96 31.12
CA ARG A 247 19.43 -1.71 30.63
C ARG A 247 20.37 -0.93 29.72
N ILE A 248 21.65 -0.81 30.07
CA ILE A 248 22.68 -0.15 29.25
C ILE A 248 22.80 -0.87 27.91
N VAL A 249 22.97 -2.20 27.92
CA VAL A 249 23.09 -3.01 26.70
C VAL A 249 21.84 -2.91 25.84
N GLN A 250 20.64 -2.90 26.43
CA GLN A 250 19.39 -2.71 25.70
C GLN A 250 19.28 -1.31 25.07
N ALA A 251 19.59 -0.25 25.83
CA ALA A 251 19.56 1.13 25.33
C ALA A 251 20.56 1.33 24.18
N ALA A 252 21.80 0.86 24.36
CA ALA A 252 22.84 0.84 23.34
C ALA A 252 22.41 0.06 22.10
N GLY A 253 21.86 -1.14 22.30
CA GLY A 253 21.36 -2.00 21.22
C GLY A 253 20.22 -1.37 20.43
N PHE A 254 19.24 -0.77 21.10
CA PHE A 254 18.16 -0.04 20.43
C PHE A 254 18.68 1.19 19.68
N GLY A 255 19.65 1.89 20.24
CA GLY A 255 20.34 3.01 19.58
C GLY A 255 21.02 2.58 18.30
N PHE A 256 21.85 1.55 18.38
CA PHE A 256 22.57 0.99 17.24
C PHE A 256 21.61 0.48 16.15
N ILE A 257 20.54 -0.24 16.53
CA ILE A 257 19.50 -0.68 15.58
C ILE A 257 18.83 0.52 14.92
N SER A 258 18.46 1.55 15.68
CA SER A 258 17.80 2.74 15.14
C SER A 258 18.70 3.46 14.13
N TYR A 259 19.98 3.60 14.45
CA TYR A 259 21.00 4.13 13.54
C TYR A 259 21.09 3.30 12.25
N ARG A 260 21.28 1.98 12.35
CA ARG A 260 21.42 1.08 11.19
C ARG A 260 20.15 1.05 10.34
N VAL A 261 18.96 0.99 10.95
CA VAL A 261 17.68 1.00 10.23
C VAL A 261 17.49 2.32 9.48
N ALA A 262 17.76 3.47 10.11
CA ALA A 262 17.65 4.77 9.46
C ALA A 262 18.66 4.91 8.30
N HIS A 263 19.90 4.47 8.52
CA HIS A 263 20.94 4.48 7.50
C HIS A 263 20.55 3.63 6.28
N TYR A 264 20.18 2.38 6.56
CA TYR A 264 19.72 1.43 5.56
C TYR A 264 18.52 1.97 4.78
N TRP A 265 17.55 2.58 5.48
CA TRP A 265 16.39 3.18 4.84
C TRP A 265 16.78 4.34 3.91
N ALA A 266 17.70 5.22 4.32
CA ALA A 266 18.20 6.31 3.49
C ALA A 266 18.83 5.78 2.18
N THR A 267 19.64 4.73 2.28
CA THR A 267 20.27 4.09 1.12
C THR A 267 19.26 3.41 0.21
N LYS A 268 18.27 2.69 0.75
CA LYS A 268 17.22 2.07 -0.07
C LYS A 268 16.25 3.09 -0.66
N LEU A 269 16.02 4.22 0.00
CA LEU A 269 15.23 5.33 -0.54
C LEU A 269 15.93 5.96 -1.77
N ASP A 270 17.25 6.11 -1.75
CA ASP A 270 18.01 6.56 -2.93
C ASP A 270 17.92 5.57 -4.10
N ARG A 271 18.04 4.26 -3.82
CA ARG A 271 17.86 3.22 -4.84
C ARG A 271 16.44 3.19 -5.40
N TYR A 272 15.43 3.33 -4.54
CA TYR A 272 14.03 3.39 -4.95
C TYR A 272 13.78 4.59 -5.88
N ARG A 273 14.30 5.77 -5.53
CA ARG A 273 14.21 6.98 -6.36
C ARG A 273 14.79 6.77 -7.76
N LYS A 274 15.96 6.14 -7.83
CA LYS A 274 16.64 5.83 -9.10
C LYS A 274 15.98 4.68 -9.88
N SER A 275 15.05 3.95 -9.27
CA SER A 275 14.43 2.78 -9.89
C SER A 275 13.24 3.14 -10.79
N ALA A 276 12.99 2.31 -11.81
CA ALA A 276 11.82 2.42 -12.67
C ALA A 276 10.48 2.22 -11.93
N ALA A 277 10.50 1.80 -10.66
CA ALA A 277 9.29 1.61 -9.87
C ALA A 277 8.48 2.91 -9.74
N SER A 278 9.15 4.06 -9.57
CA SER A 278 8.48 5.37 -9.50
C SER A 278 7.70 5.67 -10.78
N ILE A 279 8.32 5.44 -11.94
CA ILE A 279 7.71 5.62 -13.26
C ILE A 279 6.53 4.66 -13.43
N ALA A 280 6.68 3.40 -13.02
CA ALA A 280 5.62 2.40 -13.10
C ALA A 280 4.39 2.79 -12.25
N PHE A 281 4.58 3.33 -11.04
CA PHE A 281 3.46 3.80 -10.21
C PHE A 281 2.74 5.00 -10.83
N SER A 282 3.48 5.96 -11.41
CA SER A 282 2.87 7.06 -12.15
C SER A 282 2.07 6.58 -13.36
N ALA A 283 2.60 5.61 -14.12
CA ALA A 283 1.89 5.01 -15.25
C ALA A 283 0.60 4.32 -14.80
N ILE A 284 0.64 3.55 -13.70
CA ILE A 284 -0.55 2.91 -13.13
C ILE A 284 -1.60 3.95 -12.73
N ALA A 285 -1.18 5.05 -12.08
CA ALA A 285 -2.10 6.12 -11.69
C ALA A 285 -2.76 6.80 -12.90
N MET A 286 -2.01 7.02 -13.99
CA MET A 286 -2.53 7.60 -15.22
C MET A 286 -3.50 6.67 -15.95
N VAL A 287 -3.19 5.37 -16.02
CA VAL A 287 -4.11 4.36 -16.55
C VAL A 287 -5.39 4.32 -15.70
N GLY A 288 -5.27 4.36 -14.38
CA GLY A 288 -6.41 4.46 -13.47
C GLY A 288 -7.26 5.71 -13.71
N ALA A 289 -6.62 6.86 -13.93
CA ALA A 289 -7.31 8.10 -14.26
C ALA A 289 -8.03 8.03 -15.61
N ALA A 290 -7.46 7.36 -16.62
CA ALA A 290 -8.12 7.13 -17.90
C ALA A 290 -9.38 6.27 -17.76
N PHE A 291 -9.30 5.14 -17.02
CA PHE A 291 -10.48 4.31 -16.73
C PHE A 291 -11.56 5.07 -15.97
N LEU A 292 -11.17 5.87 -14.97
CA LEU A 292 -12.10 6.72 -14.24
C LEU A 292 -12.71 7.78 -15.17
N GLY A 293 -11.94 8.38 -16.06
CA GLY A 293 -12.43 9.32 -17.07
C GLY A 293 -13.52 8.71 -17.94
N VAL A 294 -13.28 7.52 -18.50
CA VAL A 294 -14.29 6.75 -19.27
C VAL A 294 -15.56 6.57 -18.45
N TYR A 295 -15.44 6.16 -17.19
CA TYR A 295 -16.60 5.95 -16.31
C TYR A 295 -17.37 7.25 -16.04
N LEU A 296 -16.68 8.34 -15.69
CA LEU A 296 -17.33 9.61 -15.39
C LEU A 296 -18.00 10.23 -16.63
N PHE A 297 -17.37 10.17 -17.81
CA PHE A 297 -18.00 10.62 -19.05
C PHE A 297 -19.17 9.72 -19.48
N THR A 298 -19.12 8.42 -19.15
CA THR A 298 -20.28 7.53 -19.33
C THR A 298 -21.46 8.02 -18.52
N LEU A 299 -21.24 8.36 -17.24
CA LEU A 299 -22.30 8.90 -16.38
C LEU A 299 -22.82 10.26 -16.86
N ILE A 300 -21.94 11.16 -17.31
CA ILE A 300 -22.35 12.46 -17.86
C ILE A 300 -23.24 12.26 -19.08
N ASN A 301 -22.82 11.44 -20.05
CA ASN A 301 -23.60 11.22 -21.27
C ASN A 301 -24.92 10.50 -20.99
N LEU A 302 -24.93 9.53 -20.08
CA LEU A 302 -26.16 8.87 -19.63
C LEU A 302 -27.12 9.85 -18.95
N ALA A 303 -26.60 10.75 -18.11
CA ALA A 303 -27.39 11.79 -17.47
C ALA A 303 -28.00 12.77 -18.48
N VAL A 304 -27.21 13.23 -19.46
CA VAL A 304 -27.69 14.10 -20.53
C VAL A 304 -28.82 13.42 -21.32
N TRP A 305 -28.66 12.14 -21.66
CA TRP A 305 -29.71 11.37 -22.34
C TRP A 305 -30.98 11.19 -21.49
N SER A 306 -30.83 10.96 -20.18
CA SER A 306 -31.98 10.83 -19.27
C SER A 306 -32.77 12.14 -19.09
N ILE A 307 -32.12 13.29 -19.27
CA ILE A 307 -32.73 14.62 -19.17
C ILE A 307 -33.41 15.00 -20.50
N ASP A 308 -32.69 14.84 -21.61
CA ASP A 308 -33.15 15.19 -22.95
C ASP A 308 -32.61 14.19 -23.97
N THR A 309 -33.51 13.33 -24.44
CA THR A 309 -33.17 12.27 -25.42
C THR A 309 -32.79 12.84 -26.78
N GLN A 310 -33.19 14.08 -27.12
CA GLN A 310 -32.86 14.71 -28.42
C GLN A 310 -31.38 15.12 -28.53
N GLN A 311 -30.66 15.14 -27.40
CA GLN A 311 -29.22 15.40 -27.37
C GLN A 311 -28.42 14.31 -28.09
N PHE A 312 -28.98 13.12 -28.30
CA PHE A 312 -28.34 12.00 -28.98
C PHE A 312 -29.23 11.46 -30.10
N GLN A 313 -28.62 11.13 -31.23
CA GLN A 313 -29.23 10.26 -32.23
C GLN A 313 -28.80 8.83 -31.93
N VAL A 314 -29.77 7.94 -31.72
CA VAL A 314 -29.51 6.55 -31.28
C VAL A 314 -30.15 5.57 -32.25
N THR A 315 -29.42 4.51 -32.62
CA THR A 315 -29.97 3.37 -33.35
C THR A 315 -30.30 2.23 -32.37
N GLY A 316 -31.55 2.16 -31.91
CA GLY A 316 -32.03 1.17 -30.95
C GLY A 316 -32.11 1.68 -29.51
N ASP A 317 -32.33 0.77 -28.55
CA ASP A 317 -32.41 1.11 -27.13
C ASP A 317 -31.01 1.14 -26.51
N PRO A 318 -30.49 2.32 -26.14
CA PRO A 318 -29.14 2.42 -25.60
C PRO A 318 -29.14 1.90 -24.16
N ASN A 319 -28.15 1.07 -23.84
CA ASN A 319 -27.88 0.64 -22.47
C ASN A 319 -26.58 1.27 -21.93
N PHE A 320 -26.31 1.07 -20.64
CA PHE A 320 -25.09 1.58 -19.99
C PHE A 320 -23.80 1.23 -20.76
N LEU A 321 -23.67 0.00 -21.25
CA LEU A 321 -22.50 -0.44 -22.02
C LEU A 321 -22.36 0.29 -23.36
N THR A 322 -23.48 0.68 -23.98
CA THR A 322 -23.46 1.49 -25.20
C THR A 322 -22.86 2.87 -24.92
N PHE A 323 -23.21 3.48 -23.76
CA PHE A 323 -22.60 4.73 -23.31
C PHE A 323 -21.13 4.59 -22.88
N VAL A 324 -20.73 3.43 -22.31
CA VAL A 324 -19.31 3.12 -22.03
C VAL A 324 -18.53 3.09 -23.34
N ARG A 325 -19.02 2.34 -24.33
CA ARG A 325 -18.40 2.26 -25.66
C ARG A 325 -18.34 3.63 -26.34
N TYR A 326 -19.41 4.42 -26.24
CA TYR A 326 -19.46 5.78 -26.73
C TYR A 326 -18.38 6.65 -26.07
N SER A 327 -18.26 6.61 -24.74
CA SER A 327 -17.30 7.42 -24.00
C SER A 327 -15.84 7.02 -24.28
N ILE A 328 -15.56 5.72 -24.49
CA ILE A 328 -14.26 5.27 -24.99
C ILE A 328 -13.99 5.85 -26.38
N ALA A 329 -14.94 5.75 -27.31
CA ALA A 329 -14.78 6.28 -28.67
C ALA A 329 -14.56 7.80 -28.66
N SER A 330 -15.35 8.54 -27.86
CA SER A 330 -15.21 9.99 -27.66
C SER A 330 -13.82 10.39 -27.18
N MET A 331 -13.22 9.62 -26.26
CA MET A 331 -11.84 9.88 -25.81
C MET A 331 -10.82 9.72 -26.93
N TYR A 332 -11.07 8.88 -27.94
CA TYR A 332 -10.24 8.77 -29.14
C TYR A 332 -10.61 9.76 -30.25
N GLY A 333 -11.60 10.63 -30.03
CA GLY A 333 -12.12 11.54 -31.07
C GLY A 333 -12.88 10.80 -32.17
N SER A 334 -13.46 9.65 -31.83
CA SER A 334 -14.22 8.79 -32.74
C SER A 334 -15.70 8.73 -32.33
N GLU A 335 -16.57 8.39 -33.26
CA GLU A 335 -18.00 8.20 -33.04
C GLU A 335 -18.39 6.74 -33.28
N ILE A 336 -19.50 6.32 -32.69
CA ILE A 336 -20.09 4.99 -32.95
C ILE A 336 -21.44 5.15 -33.61
N ALA A 337 -21.73 4.33 -34.63
CA ALA A 337 -23.02 4.38 -35.33
C ALA A 337 -24.23 4.17 -34.40
N ALA A 338 -24.03 3.54 -33.24
CA ALA A 338 -25.07 3.28 -32.25
C ALA A 338 -25.58 4.57 -31.57
N ILE A 339 -24.69 5.53 -31.30
CA ILE A 339 -24.98 6.77 -30.57
C ILE A 339 -24.09 7.87 -31.15
N THR A 340 -24.70 8.91 -31.71
CA THR A 340 -24.01 10.12 -32.16
C THR A 340 -24.53 11.35 -31.40
N PRO A 341 -23.65 12.31 -31.04
CA PRO A 341 -24.08 13.54 -30.39
C PRO A 341 -24.82 14.43 -31.39
N ASN A 342 -26.00 14.91 -31.02
CA ASN A 342 -26.82 15.77 -31.87
C ASN A 342 -27.02 17.17 -31.25
N GLY A 343 -27.17 17.23 -29.94
CA GLY A 343 -27.34 18.49 -29.22
C GLY A 343 -26.03 19.11 -28.75
N SER A 344 -26.08 20.40 -28.41
CA SER A 344 -24.90 21.18 -27.99
C SER A 344 -24.24 20.64 -26.72
N ILE A 345 -25.01 20.07 -25.81
CA ILE A 345 -24.51 19.59 -24.52
C ILE A 345 -23.81 18.25 -24.68
N ALA A 346 -24.39 17.33 -25.46
CA ALA A 346 -23.74 16.08 -25.84
C ALA A 346 -22.46 16.32 -26.66
N ALA A 347 -22.49 17.28 -27.59
CA ALA A 347 -21.30 17.67 -28.35
C ALA A 347 -20.20 18.27 -27.45
N ALA A 348 -20.57 19.12 -26.49
CA ALA A 348 -19.61 19.67 -25.52
C ALA A 348 -18.99 18.57 -24.65
N ALA A 349 -19.79 17.61 -24.17
CA ALA A 349 -19.29 16.45 -23.41
C ALA A 349 -18.32 15.60 -24.25
N ASN A 350 -18.61 15.39 -25.53
CA ASN A 350 -17.74 14.67 -26.47
C ASN A 350 -16.38 15.36 -26.66
N ILE A 351 -16.40 16.69 -26.91
CA ILE A 351 -15.18 17.50 -27.05
C ILE A 351 -14.35 17.47 -25.77
N LEU A 352 -15.00 17.59 -24.60
CA LEU A 352 -14.32 17.54 -23.31
C LEU A 352 -13.72 16.16 -23.02
N ALA A 353 -14.37 15.07 -23.42
CA ALA A 353 -13.83 13.72 -23.29
C ALA A 353 -12.58 13.54 -24.15
N TRP A 354 -12.62 13.99 -25.41
CA TRP A 354 -11.46 13.98 -26.31
C TRP A 354 -10.30 14.82 -25.77
N ALA A 355 -10.57 16.07 -25.36
CA ALA A 355 -9.56 16.96 -24.79
C ALA A 355 -8.95 16.38 -23.51
N SER A 356 -9.77 15.74 -22.67
CA SER A 356 -9.33 15.05 -21.46
C SER A 356 -8.37 13.90 -21.77
N ALA A 357 -8.67 13.09 -22.80
CA ALA A 357 -7.78 12.01 -23.23
C ALA A 357 -6.45 12.53 -23.77
N GLY A 358 -6.49 13.59 -24.58
CA GLY A 358 -5.28 14.27 -25.07
C GLY A 358 -4.42 14.80 -23.92
N LEU A 359 -5.06 15.38 -22.89
CA LEU A 359 -4.38 15.85 -21.70
C LEU A 359 -3.73 14.71 -20.89
N ILE A 360 -4.43 13.58 -20.70
CA ILE A 360 -3.85 12.40 -20.03
C ILE A 360 -2.67 11.85 -20.82
N LEU A 361 -2.76 11.77 -22.14
CA LEU A 361 -1.66 11.32 -23.01
C LEU A 361 -0.46 12.26 -22.90
N ALA A 362 -0.69 13.57 -22.96
CA ALA A 362 0.36 14.58 -22.75
C ALA A 362 1.02 14.40 -21.37
N MET A 363 0.24 14.14 -20.32
CA MET A 363 0.77 13.86 -18.98
C MET A 363 1.61 12.58 -18.95
N VAL A 364 1.23 11.50 -19.64
CA VAL A 364 2.05 10.28 -19.73
C VAL A 364 3.39 10.60 -20.36
N ILE A 365 3.40 11.33 -21.48
CA ILE A 365 4.63 11.73 -22.17
C ILE A 365 5.50 12.58 -21.25
N VAL A 366 4.93 13.62 -20.62
CA VAL A 366 5.61 14.48 -19.65
C VAL A 366 6.18 13.64 -18.52
N SER A 367 5.40 12.75 -17.89
CA SER A 367 5.87 11.92 -16.77
C SER A 367 6.97 10.95 -17.18
N VAL A 368 6.99 10.44 -18.41
CA VAL A 368 8.09 9.58 -18.88
C VAL A 368 9.35 10.41 -19.15
N VAL A 369 9.22 11.55 -19.83
CA VAL A 369 10.34 12.46 -20.13
C VAL A 369 10.96 13.02 -18.85
N PHE A 370 10.11 13.53 -17.95
CA PHE A 370 10.54 14.00 -16.65
C PHE A 370 10.98 12.86 -15.74
N GLY A 371 10.40 11.66 -15.84
CA GLY A 371 10.89 10.49 -15.12
C GLY A 371 12.32 10.15 -15.51
N TYR A 372 12.63 10.12 -16.81
CA TYR A 372 13.98 9.87 -17.30
C TYR A 372 14.95 11.00 -16.91
N ARG A 373 14.56 12.27 -17.03
CA ARG A 373 15.39 13.40 -16.59
C ARG A 373 15.58 13.45 -15.08
N SER A 374 14.54 13.22 -14.29
CA SER A 374 14.54 13.19 -12.83
C SER A 374 15.52 12.14 -12.31
N THR A 375 15.57 10.95 -12.91
CA THR A 375 16.57 9.95 -12.50
C THR A 375 18.01 10.43 -12.67
N ARG A 376 18.28 11.41 -13.55
CA ARG A 376 19.62 11.99 -13.77
C ARG A 376 19.89 13.29 -13.01
N VAL A 377 18.88 14.12 -12.75
CA VAL A 377 19.07 15.54 -12.33
C VAL A 377 18.23 15.92 -11.10
N ASP A 378 17.66 14.98 -10.34
CA ASP A 378 16.87 15.34 -9.15
C ASP A 378 17.78 15.73 -7.96
N GLU A 379 18.38 16.92 -8.07
CA GLU A 379 19.20 17.58 -7.05
C GLU A 379 18.43 17.78 -5.75
N GLY A 380 17.12 18.03 -5.85
CA GLY A 380 16.23 18.19 -4.71
C GLY A 380 16.17 16.91 -3.87
N ALA A 381 15.79 15.79 -4.48
CA ALA A 381 15.69 14.54 -3.73
C ALA A 381 17.06 14.01 -3.25
N SER A 382 18.16 14.24 -3.99
CA SER A 382 19.50 13.90 -3.49
C SER A 382 19.88 14.75 -2.28
N THR A 383 19.55 16.05 -2.28
CA THR A 383 19.76 16.93 -1.12
C THR A 383 18.97 16.45 0.09
N GLU A 384 17.74 15.98 -0.12
CA GLU A 384 16.89 15.47 0.95
C GLU A 384 17.39 14.14 1.53
N ILE A 385 17.95 13.27 0.68
CA ILE A 385 18.63 12.03 1.11
C ILE A 385 19.96 12.34 1.80
N ALA A 386 20.72 13.33 1.33
CA ALA A 386 21.95 13.77 1.97
C ALA A 386 21.67 14.27 3.40
N LYS A 387 20.67 15.14 3.57
CA LYS A 387 20.20 15.57 4.90
C LYS A 387 19.79 14.38 5.79
N LEU A 388 19.09 13.38 5.23
CA LEU A 388 18.72 12.18 5.98
C LEU A 388 19.95 11.38 6.46
N ARG A 389 20.96 11.25 5.59
CA ARG A 389 22.24 10.62 5.94
C ARG A 389 22.97 11.42 7.00
N ASP A 390 22.97 12.74 6.92
CA ASP A 390 23.59 13.62 7.90
C ASP A 390 22.89 13.56 9.26
N SER A 391 21.55 13.55 9.31
CA SER A 391 20.79 13.30 10.55
C SER A 391 21.14 11.94 11.15
N THR A 392 21.30 10.91 10.31
CA THR A 392 21.67 9.57 10.77
C THR A 392 23.10 9.53 11.30
N ARG A 393 24.05 10.19 10.63
CA ARG A 393 25.44 10.36 11.09
C ARG A 393 25.49 11.15 12.39
N HIS A 394 24.71 12.22 12.52
CA HIS A 394 24.64 13.01 13.74
C HIS A 394 24.09 12.19 14.91
N PHE A 395 23.01 11.43 14.70
CA PHE A 395 22.49 10.49 15.70
C PHE A 395 23.55 9.44 16.08
N GLY A 396 24.29 8.94 15.09
CA GLY A 396 25.38 8.00 15.33
C GLY A 396 26.55 8.60 16.10
N GLY A 397 26.93 9.84 15.80
CA GLY A 397 27.96 10.57 16.53
C GLY A 397 27.54 10.83 17.98
N ARG A 398 26.27 11.19 18.22
CA ARG A 398 25.73 11.34 19.58
C ARG A 398 25.79 10.03 20.36
N LEU A 399 25.45 8.91 19.72
CA LEU A 399 25.58 7.58 20.31
C LEU A 399 27.04 7.23 20.62
N SER A 400 27.96 7.51 19.71
CA SER A 400 29.39 7.27 19.93
C SER A 400 29.94 8.09 21.10
N VAL A 401 29.55 9.36 21.22
CA VAL A 401 29.91 10.21 22.36
C VAL A 401 29.29 9.70 23.66
N GLU A 402 28.03 9.29 23.62
CA GLU A 402 27.28 8.81 24.79
C GLU A 402 27.88 7.54 25.39
N TYR A 403 28.32 6.61 24.54
CA TYR A 403 28.89 5.31 24.93
C TYR A 403 30.42 5.23 24.86
N GLN A 404 31.09 6.33 24.49
CA GLN A 404 32.54 6.48 24.40
C GLN A 404 33.26 5.46 23.50
N VAL A 405 32.54 4.88 22.54
CA VAL A 405 33.06 3.89 21.60
C VAL A 405 32.66 4.25 20.18
N SER A 406 33.44 3.81 19.19
CA SER A 406 33.04 3.91 17.79
C SER A 406 31.79 3.07 17.51
N MET A 407 31.09 3.34 16.41
CA MET A 407 29.90 2.57 16.04
C MET A 407 30.18 1.10 15.72
N ASP A 408 31.36 0.81 15.17
CA ASP A 408 31.77 -0.56 14.85
C ASP A 408 32.17 -1.31 16.12
N GLU A 409 32.92 -0.65 17.01
CA GLU A 409 33.22 -1.21 18.34
C GLU A 409 31.95 -1.44 19.15
N LEU A 410 30.99 -0.51 19.12
CA LEU A 410 29.69 -0.69 19.78
C LEU A 410 28.99 -1.96 19.28
N ALA A 411 29.04 -2.23 17.97
CA ALA A 411 28.46 -3.44 17.38
C ALA A 411 29.15 -4.71 17.90
N ASP A 412 30.47 -4.71 17.97
CA ASP A 412 31.26 -5.85 18.45
C ASP A 412 31.05 -6.09 19.95
N ARG A 413 30.98 -5.03 20.77
CA ARG A 413 30.66 -5.12 22.21
C ARG A 413 29.25 -5.65 22.43
N LEU A 414 28.26 -5.17 21.68
CA LEU A 414 26.89 -5.70 21.75
C LEU A 414 26.82 -7.19 21.35
N ARG A 415 27.67 -7.61 20.40
CA ARG A 415 27.78 -9.02 19.99
C ARG A 415 28.44 -9.88 21.06
N SER A 416 29.53 -9.42 21.68
CA SER A 416 30.19 -10.17 22.76
C SER A 416 29.29 -10.29 23.99
N LEU A 417 28.43 -9.30 24.22
CA LEU A 417 27.44 -9.30 25.29
C LEU A 417 26.17 -10.07 24.94
N GLY A 418 26.13 -10.81 23.83
CA GLY A 418 25.01 -11.71 23.52
C GLY A 418 23.66 -11.00 23.37
N PHE A 419 23.63 -9.76 22.88
CA PHE A 419 22.37 -9.02 22.70
C PHE A 419 21.41 -9.81 21.79
N ASP A 420 20.22 -10.17 22.30
CA ASP A 420 19.28 -11.12 21.67
C ASP A 420 18.85 -10.78 20.23
N LEU A 421 18.99 -9.53 19.80
CA LEU A 421 18.71 -9.09 18.44
C LEU A 421 19.88 -9.29 17.47
N LEU A 422 20.88 -10.10 17.85
CA LEU A 422 22.03 -10.43 17.02
C LEU A 422 21.66 -10.95 15.63
N GLY A 423 20.57 -11.72 15.50
CA GLY A 423 20.08 -12.16 14.20
C GLY A 423 19.59 -11.00 13.31
N LEU A 424 18.94 -10.00 13.91
CA LEU A 424 18.55 -8.78 13.20
C LEU A 424 19.78 -7.93 12.86
N LEU A 425 20.74 -7.82 13.76
CA LEU A 425 22.00 -7.10 13.53
C LEU A 425 22.81 -7.74 12.41
N ALA A 426 22.97 -9.06 12.42
CA ALA A 426 23.65 -9.80 11.37
C ALA A 426 22.93 -9.67 10.02
N TYR A 427 21.60 -9.68 10.03
CA TYR A 427 20.81 -9.42 8.83
C TYR A 427 21.03 -7.99 8.31
N LEU A 428 20.94 -6.98 9.17
CA LEU A 428 21.16 -5.59 8.79
C LEU A 428 22.60 -5.33 8.35
N SER A 429 23.60 -5.96 8.96
CA SER A 429 25.00 -5.84 8.58
C SER A 429 25.30 -6.55 7.25
N SER A 430 24.71 -7.73 7.00
CA SER A 430 24.82 -8.41 5.70
C SER A 430 24.20 -7.61 4.56
N MET A 431 23.27 -6.71 4.88
CA MET A 431 22.66 -5.81 3.92
C MET A 431 23.50 -4.58 3.59
N ASP A 432 24.61 -4.38 4.33
CA ASP A 432 25.54 -3.25 4.25
C ASP A 432 26.85 -3.61 3.52
N GLU A 433 26.99 -4.77 2.88
CA GLU A 433 28.21 -5.12 2.10
C GLU A 433 28.55 -4.08 1.01
N ASP A 434 27.56 -3.30 0.54
CA ASP A 434 27.76 -2.18 -0.39
C ASP A 434 28.43 -0.93 0.25
N TRP A 435 28.71 -0.95 1.56
CA TRP A 435 29.21 0.20 2.34
C TRP A 435 30.74 0.35 2.25
N SER A 436 31.47 -0.76 2.26
CA SER A 436 32.95 -0.75 2.29
C SER A 436 33.60 -0.27 0.98
N GLU A 437 32.87 -0.24 -0.13
CA GLU A 437 33.40 0.18 -1.44
C GLU A 437 33.25 1.68 -1.74
N ASN A 438 32.56 2.46 -0.89
CA ASN A 438 32.21 3.86 -1.21
C ASN A 438 32.50 4.89 -0.09
N GLU A 439 33.30 4.55 0.92
CA GLU A 439 33.96 5.59 1.71
C GLU A 439 35.19 6.10 0.93
N PRO A 440 35.24 7.42 0.60
CA PRO A 440 36.41 8.01 -0.06
C PRO A 440 37.63 8.11 0.84
#